data_AF-A0A1Q3K5M2-F1
#
_entry.id   AF-A0A1Q3K5M2-F1
#
_cell.length_a   1.000
_cell.length_b   1.000
_cell.length_c   1.000
_cell.angle_alpha   90.00
_cell.angle_beta   90.00
_cell.angle_gamma   90.00
#
_symmetry.space_group_name_H-M   'P 1'
#
loop_
_entity.id
_entity.type
_entity.pdbx_description
1 polymer ?
#
loop_
_entity_poly.entity_id
_entity_poly.type
_entity_poly.pdbx_seq_one_letter_code
_entity_poly.pdbx_strand_id
1 'polypeptide(L)'
;MSFLERMREAADQLNAPPTDPWRKIIANAVRDSEAMSTAALLDLVGARPTTSNARRLAAIMRELNFIPIQSRRLMPGGFRDTVTRGWARPMRGSAQSSTRYKGETAGWG
;
A
#
# COMPACT_ATOMS: atom_id res chain seq x y z
N MET A 1 3.15 -28.06 -18.98
CA MET A 1 1.96 -27.20 -19.15
C MET A 1 1.17 -27.68 -20.34
N SER A 2 -0.12 -27.93 -20.14
CA SER A 2 -1.07 -28.34 -21.18
C SER A 2 -1.45 -27.16 -22.09
N PHE A 3 -1.99 -27.46 -23.26
CA PHE A 3 -2.48 -26.46 -24.21
C PHE A 3 -3.57 -25.55 -23.61
N LEU A 4 -4.45 -26.11 -22.77
CA LEU A 4 -5.50 -25.37 -22.09
C LEU A 4 -4.96 -24.37 -21.06
N GLU A 5 -3.86 -24.71 -20.38
CA GLU A 5 -3.18 -23.78 -19.45
C GLU A 5 -2.60 -22.58 -20.19
N ARG A 6 -1.97 -22.79 -21.36
CA ARG A 6 -1.46 -21.69 -22.20
C ARG A 6 -2.57 -20.78 -22.71
N MET A 7 -3.72 -21.33 -23.09
CA MET A 7 -4.87 -20.52 -23.51
C MET A 7 -5.41 -19.66 -22.37
N ARG A 8 -5.45 -20.21 -21.14
CA ARG A 8 -5.88 -19.46 -19.96
C ARG A 8 -4.90 -18.35 -19.60
N GLU A 9 -3.60 -18.62 -19.62
CA GLU A 9 -2.57 -17.60 -19.40
C GLU A 9 -2.63 -16.50 -20.47
N ALA A 10 -2.83 -16.85 -21.74
CA ALA A 10 -2.98 -15.88 -22.82
C ALA A 10 -4.24 -15.02 -22.67
N ALA A 11 -5.36 -15.61 -22.23
CA ALA A 11 -6.60 -14.89 -21.95
C ALA A 11 -6.45 -13.94 -20.75
N ASP A 12 -5.74 -14.37 -19.70
CA ASP A 12 -5.45 -13.54 -18.53
C ASP A 12 -4.50 -12.37 -18.88
N GLN A 13 -3.56 -12.58 -19.80
CA GLN A 13 -2.69 -11.52 -20.33
C GLN A 13 -3.44 -10.51 -21.20
N LEU A 14 -4.41 -10.96 -21.99
CA LEU A 14 -5.23 -10.08 -22.84
C LEU A 14 -6.30 -9.31 -22.05
N ASN A 15 -6.82 -9.90 -20.97
CA ASN A 15 -7.74 -9.25 -20.03
C ASN A 15 -7.02 -8.44 -18.95
N ALA A 16 -5.69 -8.41 -18.95
CA ALA A 16 -4.94 -7.58 -18.02
C ALA A 16 -5.33 -6.11 -18.26
N PRO A 17 -5.85 -5.41 -17.23
CA PRO A 17 -6.19 -4.01 -17.36
C PRO A 17 -4.96 -3.22 -17.85
N PRO A 18 -5.16 -2.18 -18.69
CA PRO A 18 -4.06 -1.33 -19.12
C PRO A 18 -3.30 -0.85 -17.89
N THR A 19 -1.97 -0.98 -17.95
CA THR A 19 -1.09 -0.65 -16.83
C THR A 19 -1.34 0.79 -16.41
N ASP A 20 -1.66 0.98 -15.13
CA ASP A 20 -1.91 2.31 -14.56
C ASP A 20 -0.73 3.26 -14.87
N PRO A 21 -0.96 4.45 -15.48
CA PRO A 21 0.10 5.41 -15.77
C PRO A 21 0.95 5.77 -14.55
N TRP A 22 0.36 5.77 -13.35
CA TRP A 22 1.08 6.04 -12.10
C TRP A 22 2.08 4.96 -11.75
N ARG A 23 1.83 3.71 -12.16
CA ARG A 23 2.65 2.56 -11.77
C ARG A 23 4.10 2.73 -12.21
N LYS A 24 4.35 3.20 -13.43
CA LYS A 24 5.72 3.40 -13.94
C LYS A 24 6.46 4.51 -13.19
N ILE A 25 5.76 5.61 -12.89
CA ILE A 25 6.32 6.76 -12.17
C ILE A 25 6.68 6.35 -10.74
N ILE A 26 5.73 5.72 -10.05
CA ILE A 26 5.91 5.26 -8.67
C ILE A 26 6.99 4.18 -8.60
N ALA A 27 6.97 3.19 -9.49
CA ALA A 27 7.98 2.12 -9.53
C ALA A 27 9.41 2.67 -9.69
N ASN A 28 9.59 3.72 -10.48
CA ASN A 28 10.88 4.38 -10.63
C ASN A 28 11.28 5.15 -9.36
N ALA A 29 10.36 5.85 -8.71
CA ALA A 29 10.65 6.59 -7.48
C ALA A 29 10.95 5.68 -6.29
N VAL A 30 10.31 4.51 -6.20
CA VAL A 30 10.50 3.55 -5.08
C VAL A 30 11.62 2.54 -5.35
N ARG A 31 12.36 2.67 -6.46
CA ARG A 31 13.42 1.72 -6.84
C ARG A 31 14.53 1.66 -5.79
N ASP A 32 15.06 2.83 -5.42
CA ASP A 32 16.18 2.97 -4.49
C ASP A 32 15.75 3.42 -3.09
N SER A 33 14.44 3.37 -2.82
CA SER A 33 13.87 3.77 -1.54
C SER A 33 13.27 2.58 -0.80
N GLU A 34 13.65 2.45 0.47
CA GLU A 34 13.10 1.46 1.40
C GLU A 34 11.77 1.91 2.01
N ALA A 35 11.51 3.22 2.06
CA ALA A 35 10.28 3.78 2.61
C ALA A 35 9.91 5.13 2.00
N MET A 36 8.60 5.36 1.81
CA MET A 36 8.09 6.59 1.23
C MET A 36 6.74 7.01 1.82
N SER A 37 6.50 8.31 1.95
CA SER A 37 5.22 8.82 2.46
C SER A 37 4.14 8.78 1.36
N THR A 38 2.88 8.57 1.75
CA THR A 38 1.75 8.68 0.80
C THR A 38 1.66 10.08 0.19
N ALA A 39 1.97 11.13 0.96
CA ALA A 39 1.96 12.51 0.45
C ALA A 39 2.99 12.71 -0.67
N ALA A 40 4.25 12.31 -0.45
CA ALA A 40 5.30 12.43 -1.45
C ALA A 40 4.98 11.64 -2.74
N LEU A 41 4.36 10.47 -2.59
CA LEU A 41 3.90 9.67 -3.74
C LEU A 41 2.78 10.35 -4.53
N LEU A 42 1.84 11.01 -3.84
CA LEU A 42 0.75 11.75 -4.48
C LEU A 42 1.24 13.04 -5.13
N ASP A 43 2.16 13.75 -4.50
CA ASP A 43 2.82 14.94 -5.05
C ASP A 43 3.60 14.58 -6.32
N LEU A 44 4.32 13.45 -6.32
CA LEU A 44 5.06 12.94 -7.48
C LEU A 44 4.17 12.72 -8.71
N VAL A 45 2.94 12.22 -8.50
CA VAL A 45 1.97 12.00 -9.58
C VAL A 45 1.06 13.22 -9.81
N GLY A 46 1.30 14.33 -9.11
CA GLY A 46 0.50 15.56 -9.21
C GLY A 46 -0.96 15.41 -8.76
N ALA A 47 -1.25 14.42 -7.90
CA ALA A 47 -2.61 14.08 -7.51
C ALA A 47 -2.98 14.69 -6.16
N ARG A 48 -4.21 15.22 -6.07
CA ARG A 48 -4.76 15.72 -4.80
C ARG A 48 -4.88 14.58 -3.76
N PRO A 49 -4.63 14.83 -2.46
CA PRO A 49 -4.79 13.85 -1.39
C PRO A 49 -6.26 13.57 -1.07
N THR A 50 -6.90 12.80 -1.94
CA THR A 50 -8.26 12.30 -1.78
C THR A 50 -8.26 10.83 -1.40
N THR A 51 -9.32 10.36 -0.74
CA THR A 51 -9.48 8.94 -0.39
C THR A 51 -9.44 8.02 -1.62
N SER A 52 -9.97 8.48 -2.76
CA SER A 52 -9.94 7.71 -4.03
C SER A 52 -8.51 7.53 -4.53
N ASN A 53 -7.73 8.61 -4.59
CA ASN A 53 -6.33 8.57 -5.01
C ASN A 53 -5.46 7.75 -4.05
N ALA A 54 -5.73 7.85 -2.74
CA ALA A 54 -5.06 7.02 -1.74
C ALA A 54 -5.35 5.51 -1.93
N ARG A 55 -6.58 5.14 -2.30
CA ARG A 55 -6.94 3.74 -2.61
C ARG A 55 -6.25 3.24 -3.88
N ARG A 56 -6.22 4.06 -4.93
CA ARG A 56 -5.49 3.75 -6.18
C ARG A 56 -4.00 3.55 -5.92
N LEU A 57 -3.38 4.47 -5.18
CA LEU A 57 -1.99 4.36 -4.76
C LEU A 57 -1.75 3.07 -3.95
N ALA A 58 -2.66 2.74 -3.04
CA ALA A 58 -2.54 1.53 -2.22
C ALA A 58 -2.57 0.23 -3.05
N ALA A 59 -3.31 0.20 -4.16
CA ALA A 59 -3.28 -0.94 -5.07
C ALA A 59 -1.90 -1.08 -5.74
N ILE A 60 -1.37 0.02 -6.29
CA ILE A 60 -0.05 0.05 -6.94
C ILE A 60 1.07 -0.34 -5.97
N MET A 61 1.07 0.22 -4.75
CA MET A 61 2.11 -0.07 -3.77
C MET A 61 2.10 -1.55 -3.33
N ARG A 62 0.91 -2.16 -3.22
CA ARG A 62 0.79 -3.61 -2.94
C ARG A 62 1.32 -4.47 -4.08
N GLU A 63 1.05 -4.10 -5.34
CA GLU A 63 1.64 -4.78 -6.52
C GLU A 63 3.16 -4.67 -6.53
N LEU A 64 3.72 -3.57 -6.02
CA LEU A 64 5.17 -3.35 -5.89
C LEU A 64 5.78 -3.99 -4.63
N ASN A 65 5.00 -4.81 -3.89
CA ASN A 65 5.40 -5.46 -2.64
C ASN A 65 5.75 -4.51 -1.49
N PHE A 66 5.17 -3.31 -1.46
CA PHE A 66 5.28 -2.42 -0.29
C PHE A 66 4.14 -2.67 0.70
N ILE A 67 4.45 -2.50 1.98
CA ILE A 67 3.52 -2.67 3.09
C ILE A 67 3.19 -1.29 3.66
N PRO A 68 1.92 -1.01 3.99
CA PRO A 68 1.56 0.24 4.63
C PRO A 68 2.15 0.31 6.04
N ILE A 69 2.85 1.40 6.34
CA ILE A 69 3.31 1.74 7.68
C ILE A 69 2.10 2.28 8.43
N GLN A 70 1.54 1.47 9.33
CA GLN A 70 0.50 1.94 10.26
C GLN A 70 1.17 2.79 11.35
N SER A 71 0.82 4.07 11.44
CA SER A 71 1.05 4.85 12.66
C SER A 71 0.18 4.26 13.77
N ARG A 72 0.76 3.34 14.55
CA ARG A 72 0.17 2.86 15.80
C ARG A 72 0.34 3.93 16.86
N ARG A 73 -0.52 4.94 16.82
CA ARG A 73 -0.99 5.79 17.92
C ARG A 73 -1.72 6.96 17.27
N LEU A 74 -3.05 6.94 17.38
CA LEU A 74 -3.82 8.16 17.31
C LEU A 74 -3.20 9.13 18.32
N MET A 75 -2.48 10.15 17.85
CA MET A 75 -2.38 11.37 18.64
C MET A 75 -3.78 12.00 18.64
N PRO A 76 -4.27 12.53 19.77
CA PRO A 76 -5.60 13.14 19.84
C PRO A 76 -5.60 14.46 19.06
N GLY A 77 -5.78 14.38 17.73
CA GLY A 77 -5.81 15.52 16.79
C GLY A 77 -6.82 15.37 15.64
N GLY A 78 -7.61 14.29 15.64
CA GLY A 78 -8.70 14.10 14.69
C GLY A 78 -8.26 13.83 13.24
N PHE A 79 -9.26 13.63 12.37
CA PHE A 79 -9.13 13.17 10.98
C PHE A 79 -8.18 14.00 10.09
N ARG A 80 -7.93 15.27 10.45
CA ARG A 80 -7.02 16.18 9.74
C ARG A 80 -5.54 15.88 9.98
N ASP A 81 -5.18 15.32 11.13
CA ASP A 81 -3.79 15.07 11.53
C ASP A 81 -3.31 13.63 11.23
N THR A 82 -4.04 12.90 10.37
CA THR A 82 -3.70 11.53 9.94
C THR A 82 -2.44 11.46 9.03
N VAL A 83 -1.51 12.41 9.18
CA VAL A 83 -0.29 12.59 8.39
C VAL A 83 0.80 11.67 8.89
N THR A 84 0.56 10.35 8.84
CA THR A 84 1.63 9.35 8.75
C THR A 84 1.03 8.02 8.31
N ARG A 85 0.71 7.94 7.01
CA ARG A 85 0.51 6.69 6.28
C ARG A 85 1.64 6.60 5.27
N GLY A 86 2.74 5.96 5.66
CA GLY A 86 3.86 5.69 4.78
C GLY A 86 3.76 4.29 4.18
N TRP A 87 4.70 3.97 3.33
CA TRP A 87 4.92 2.65 2.75
C TRP A 87 6.36 2.26 2.98
N ALA A 88 6.61 1.01 3.32
CA ALA A 88 7.94 0.45 3.47
C ALA A 88 8.05 -0.88 2.72
N ARG A 89 9.26 -1.21 2.26
CA ARG A 89 9.56 -2.57 1.83
C ARG A 89 9.50 -3.52 3.02
N PRO A 90 9.05 -4.77 2.83
CA PRO A 90 9.17 -5.80 3.86
C PRO A 90 10.64 -6.01 4.20
N MET A 91 11.08 -5.55 5.37
CA MET A 91 12.37 -5.93 5.92
C MET A 91 12.38 -7.44 6.12
N ARG A 92 13.34 -8.15 5.50
CA ARG A 92 13.60 -9.56 5.80
C ARG A 92 14.12 -9.62 7.25
N GLY A 93 13.25 -9.90 8.22
CA GLY A 93 13.69 -10.06 9.61
C GLY A 93 12.67 -9.93 10.74
N SER A 94 11.43 -9.50 10.50
CA SER A 94 10.42 -9.52 11.57
C SER A 94 9.10 -10.04 11.04
N ALA A 95 8.71 -11.22 11.52
CA ALA A 95 7.36 -11.74 11.40
C ALA A 95 6.36 -10.60 11.66
N GLN A 96 5.41 -10.42 10.75
CA GLN A 96 4.29 -9.53 10.96
C GLN A 96 3.50 -10.05 12.16
N SER A 97 3.81 -9.53 13.35
CA SER A 97 2.99 -9.71 14.52
C SER A 97 1.72 -8.88 14.31
N SER A 98 0.74 -9.53 13.69
CA SER A 98 -0.66 -9.10 13.71
C SER A 98 -1.18 -9.30 15.13
N THR A 99 -0.66 -8.53 16.09
CA THR A 99 -1.29 -8.38 17.39
C THR A 99 -2.60 -7.62 17.16
N ARG A 100 -3.68 -8.37 16.90
CA ARG A 100 -5.03 -7.89 17.21
C ARG A 100 -5.00 -7.53 18.68
N TYR A 101 -5.13 -6.25 18.99
CA TYR A 101 -5.33 -5.79 20.36
C TYR A 101 -6.67 -6.39 20.82
N LYS A 102 -6.61 -7.49 21.58
CA LYS A 102 -7.78 -8.05 22.26
C LYS A 102 -8.09 -7.06 23.38
N GLY A 103 -9.21 -6.36 23.27
CA GLY A 103 -9.68 -5.44 24.30
C GLY A 103 -9.80 -6.19 25.62
N GLU A 104 -8.89 -5.91 26.53
CA GLU A 104 -8.94 -6.36 27.91
C GLU A 104 -9.83 -5.37 28.66
N THR A 105 -11.05 -5.81 28.96
CA THR A 105 -11.98 -5.08 29.83
C THR A 105 -11.42 -5.10 31.25
N ALA A 106 -10.65 -4.08 31.61
CA ALA A 106 -10.31 -3.81 33.00
C ALA A 106 -11.57 -3.30 33.72
N GLY A 107 -12.04 -4.10 34.68
CA GLY A 107 -13.09 -3.73 35.61
C GLY A 107 -12.70 -2.50 36.42
N TRP A 108 -13.69 -1.65 36.69
CA TRP A 108 -13.64 -0.65 37.74
C TRP A 108 -14.44 -1.20 38.92
N GLY A 109 -13.90 -0.97 40.12
CA GLY A 109 -14.33 -1.55 41.39
C GLY A 109 -15.70 -1.11 41.88
#